data_AF-A0A068RXZ5-F1
#
_entry.id   AF-A0A068RXZ5-F1
#
_cell.length_a   1.000
_cell.length_b   1.000
_cell.length_c   1.000
_cell.angle_alpha   90.00
_cell.angle_beta   90.00
_cell.angle_gamma   90.00
#
_symmetry.space_group_name_H-M   'P 1'
#
loop_
_entity.id
_entity.type
_entity.pdbx_description
1 polymer ?
#
loop_
_entity_poly.entity_id
_entity_poly.type
_entity_poly.pdbx_seq_one_letter_code
_entity_poly.pdbx_strand_id
1 'polypeptide(L)'
;MINPEGTQSTFWRICDDSGNCHCDWRLTLGDCAEDGAMRIIYIVNIIGSAVVSVIGIALLFYRLYYRKQQIFTNRTPTGFIRPKPIEAMLFMAIIFNLLRMIQAIIIVTDAAPNPTFRSFMYEIPWQFGLGAFACYVFGIAHTVADSSKTIYSAMFSSPLRIDILSTTFITMPFITNNICSIAAGIYAERGEDYIAGQFTHAQYYFWTIYCGSLGFMILFAGIKLLRLLGHHLRMQHDLRTNIAKIKTGSLKVKIIMLVGCVCLWVFALVLCLYGVLRDQIIRNTGYNLAISAVWTYDGVVATLLVEMALILNPRMTASLGVSGVSTNGSQSDPSGGTTLSTSYAHNVTSIDSAKWDKFDTLSHPGPTLAPAGVVGGGNMMMMDDGLPRYSVGADMGMDILHSNKQYSTPDSRQHDMQPHSRPTSPSSVHRHQIEQDQLHYNATSQVRTPPRYVITPMDEQQGHPENYESFSTTLGRNGSVISASHLMGYNNGHQSFALTH
;
A
#
# COMPACT_ATOMS: atom_id res chain seq x y z
N MET A 1 -21.82 11.01 -40.82
CA MET A 1 -22.20 12.19 -41.63
C MET A 1 -20.91 12.79 -42.15
N ILE A 2 -20.80 13.02 -43.45
CA ILE A 2 -19.62 13.63 -44.04
C ILE A 2 -19.84 15.14 -43.97
N ASN A 3 -19.08 15.82 -43.11
CA ASN A 3 -19.06 17.28 -43.04
C ASN A 3 -18.51 17.83 -44.37
N PRO A 4 -18.95 19.00 -44.86
CA PRO A 4 -18.56 19.52 -46.17
C PRO A 4 -17.05 19.85 -46.30
N GLU A 5 -16.29 19.80 -45.21
CA GLU A 5 -14.83 19.96 -45.18
C GLU A 5 -14.03 18.64 -45.20
N GLY A 6 -14.70 17.49 -45.29
CA GLY A 6 -14.02 16.18 -45.37
C GLY A 6 -13.39 15.69 -44.06
N THR A 7 -13.54 16.42 -42.95
CA THR A 7 -13.14 15.98 -41.60
C THR A 7 -14.10 14.90 -41.09
N GLN A 8 -13.65 13.65 -41.10
CA GLN A 8 -14.40 12.53 -40.54
C GLN A 8 -14.33 12.55 -39.00
N SER A 9 -15.50 12.59 -38.35
CA SER A 9 -15.61 12.33 -36.91
C SER A 9 -15.14 10.91 -36.64
N THR A 10 -14.27 10.75 -35.64
CA THR A 10 -13.77 9.44 -35.17
C THR A 10 -14.05 9.31 -33.68
N PHE A 11 -13.94 8.09 -33.14
CA PHE A 11 -14.16 7.82 -31.71
C PHE A 11 -13.39 8.76 -30.74
N TRP A 12 -12.18 9.19 -31.12
CA TRP A 12 -11.28 10.03 -30.32
C TRP A 12 -11.22 11.49 -30.77
N ARG A 13 -11.94 11.86 -31.85
CA ARG A 13 -12.05 13.23 -32.35
C ARG A 13 -13.48 13.49 -32.80
N ILE A 14 -14.22 14.24 -31.98
CA ILE A 14 -15.63 14.57 -32.22
C ILE A 14 -15.69 16.00 -32.73
N CYS A 15 -16.18 16.20 -33.95
CA CYS A 15 -16.34 17.54 -34.52
C CYS A 15 -17.79 18.03 -34.38
N ASP A 16 -17.95 19.31 -34.05
CA ASP A 16 -19.24 19.97 -33.97
C ASP A 16 -19.75 20.39 -35.37
N ASP A 17 -20.99 20.88 -35.43
CA ASP A 17 -21.60 21.39 -36.67
C ASP A 17 -20.91 22.66 -37.20
N SER A 18 -20.09 23.31 -36.37
CA SER A 18 -19.33 24.53 -36.73
C SER A 18 -17.95 24.20 -37.32
N GLY A 19 -17.58 22.91 -37.41
CA GLY A 19 -16.27 22.46 -37.88
C GLY A 19 -15.18 22.44 -36.81
N ASN A 20 -15.48 22.81 -35.56
CA ASN A 20 -14.53 22.69 -34.46
C ASN A 20 -14.46 21.24 -34.00
N CYS A 21 -13.25 20.69 -33.94
CA CYS A 21 -13.03 19.35 -33.44
C CYS A 21 -12.53 19.37 -32.00
N HIS A 22 -13.08 18.46 -31.20
CA HIS A 22 -12.73 18.21 -29.81
C HIS A 22 -12.09 16.84 -29.68
N CYS A 23 -11.00 16.78 -28.92
CA CYS A 23 -10.19 15.58 -28.78
C CYS A 23 -10.48 14.87 -27.45
N ASP A 24 -10.49 13.54 -27.50
CA ASP A 24 -10.35 12.72 -26.30
C ASP A 24 -8.88 12.79 -25.84
N TRP A 25 -8.63 13.57 -24.78
CA TRP A 25 -7.29 13.87 -24.24
C TRP A 25 -6.47 12.63 -23.86
N ARG A 26 -7.11 11.47 -23.75
CA ARG A 26 -6.45 10.19 -23.45
C ARG A 26 -5.73 9.62 -24.67
N LEU A 27 -6.24 9.93 -25.87
CA LEU A 27 -5.84 9.29 -27.13
C LEU A 27 -5.17 10.26 -28.09
N THR A 28 -5.54 11.53 -28.14
CA THR A 28 -4.89 12.50 -29.03
C THR A 28 -5.02 13.93 -28.51
N LEU A 29 -4.06 14.78 -28.90
CA LEU A 29 -4.09 16.23 -28.63
C LEU A 29 -4.22 17.07 -29.90
N GLY A 30 -3.76 16.55 -31.05
CA GLY A 30 -3.57 17.34 -32.27
C GLY A 30 -4.89 17.72 -32.97
N ASP A 31 -4.84 18.84 -33.69
CA ASP A 31 -5.92 19.35 -34.55
C ASP A 31 -7.29 19.54 -33.86
N CYS A 32 -7.25 19.88 -32.57
CA CYS A 32 -8.42 20.17 -31.75
C CYS A 32 -8.33 21.53 -31.07
N ALA A 33 -9.48 22.09 -30.69
CA ALA A 33 -9.58 23.39 -30.05
C ALA A 33 -8.76 23.49 -28.74
N GLU A 34 -8.54 22.36 -28.07
CA GLU A 34 -7.86 22.27 -26.78
C GLU A 34 -6.36 21.94 -26.85
N ASP A 35 -5.77 21.74 -28.03
CA ASP A 35 -4.40 21.19 -28.20
C ASP A 35 -3.36 21.90 -27.30
N GLY A 36 -3.30 23.23 -27.38
CA GLY A 36 -2.33 24.02 -26.62
C GLY A 36 -2.46 23.85 -25.11
N ALA A 37 -3.69 23.89 -24.59
CA ALA A 37 -3.95 23.76 -23.16
C ALA A 37 -3.69 22.33 -22.66
N MET A 38 -4.12 21.31 -23.41
CA MET A 38 -3.86 19.91 -23.06
C MET A 38 -2.37 19.57 -23.11
N ARG A 39 -1.64 20.10 -24.09
CA ARG A 39 -0.19 19.94 -24.19
C ARG A 39 0.53 20.49 -22.96
N ILE A 40 0.12 21.65 -22.45
CA ILE A 40 0.65 22.21 -21.19
C ILE A 40 0.35 21.27 -20.01
N ILE A 41 -0.89 20.76 -19.90
CA ILE A 41 -1.28 19.83 -18.82
C ILE A 41 -0.36 18.60 -18.81
N TYR A 42 -0.11 17.99 -19.97
CA TYR A 42 0.75 16.82 -20.06
C TYR A 42 2.23 17.13 -19.83
N ILE A 43 2.75 18.29 -20.26
CA ILE A 43 4.14 18.70 -19.97
C ILE A 43 4.36 18.84 -18.46
N VAL A 44 3.44 19.49 -17.75
CA VAL A 44 3.52 19.61 -16.29
C VAL A 44 3.43 18.23 -15.63
N ASN A 45 2.60 17.33 -16.15
CA ASN A 45 2.52 15.95 -15.67
C ASN A 45 3.83 15.18 -15.88
N ILE A 46 4.52 15.34 -17.01
CA ILE A 46 5.84 14.75 -17.25
C ILE A 46 6.83 15.19 -16.18
N ILE A 47 6.92 16.50 -15.93
CA ILE A 47 7.84 17.08 -14.93
C ILE A 47 7.48 16.56 -13.52
N GLY A 48 6.19 16.61 -13.16
CA GLY A 48 5.70 16.16 -11.87
C GLY A 48 6.00 14.67 -11.62
N SER A 49 5.64 13.80 -12.56
CA SER A 49 5.93 12.36 -12.47
C SER A 49 7.42 12.06 -12.40
N ALA A 50 8.28 12.79 -13.12
CA ALA A 50 9.73 12.63 -13.04
C ALA A 50 10.26 12.97 -11.64
N VAL A 51 9.87 14.13 -11.09
CA VAL A 51 10.30 14.57 -9.75
C VAL A 51 9.86 13.57 -8.68
N VAL A 52 8.59 13.17 -8.69
CA VAL A 52 8.05 12.19 -7.72
C VAL A 52 8.77 10.85 -7.85
N SER A 53 9.02 10.36 -9.07
CA SER A 53 9.76 9.11 -9.27
C SER A 53 11.17 9.17 -8.66
N VAL A 54 11.89 10.28 -8.80
CA VAL A 54 13.24 10.44 -8.23
C VAL A 54 13.21 10.41 -6.70
N ILE A 55 12.25 11.10 -6.09
CA ILE A 55 12.07 11.11 -4.63
C ILE A 55 11.71 9.69 -4.14
N GLY A 56 10.73 9.04 -4.78
CA GLY A 56 10.33 7.67 -4.49
C GLY A 56 11.49 6.67 -4.59
N ILE A 57 12.30 6.74 -5.66
CA ILE A 57 13.49 5.90 -5.84
C ILE A 57 14.49 6.11 -4.71
N ALA A 58 14.78 7.37 -4.34
CA ALA A 58 15.70 7.68 -3.25
C ALA A 58 15.20 7.12 -1.90
N LEU A 59 13.90 7.28 -1.61
CA LEU A 59 13.26 6.74 -0.39
C LEU A 59 13.28 5.21 -0.35
N LEU A 60 12.94 4.57 -1.46
CA LEU A 60 12.93 3.11 -1.55
C LEU A 60 14.36 2.56 -1.45
N PHE A 61 15.33 3.17 -2.15
CA PHE A 61 16.74 2.79 -2.05
C PHE A 61 17.26 2.90 -0.61
N TYR A 62 16.94 3.99 0.09
CA TYR A 62 17.30 4.14 1.51
C TYR A 62 16.76 3.00 2.37
N ARG A 63 15.48 2.63 2.18
CA ARG A 63 14.83 1.55 2.93
C ARG A 63 15.37 0.16 2.60
N LEU A 64 15.58 -0.15 1.33
CA LEU A 64 16.06 -1.47 0.92
C LEU A 64 17.54 -1.66 1.27
N TYR A 65 18.38 -0.67 0.97
CA TYR A 65 19.82 -0.83 1.11
C TYR A 65 20.33 -0.57 2.52
N TYR A 66 19.92 0.54 3.15
CA TYR A 66 20.42 0.92 4.47
C TYR A 66 19.61 0.30 5.61
N ARG A 67 18.28 0.21 5.47
CA ARG A 67 17.42 -0.40 6.51
C ARG A 67 17.24 -1.91 6.31
N LYS A 68 17.75 -2.50 5.23
CA LYS A 68 17.63 -3.93 4.89
C LYS A 68 16.17 -4.43 4.91
N GLN A 69 15.23 -3.55 4.58
CA GLN A 69 13.82 -3.90 4.49
C GLN A 69 13.54 -4.65 3.19
N GLN A 70 12.53 -5.53 3.20
CA GLN A 70 12.10 -6.28 2.02
C GLN A 70 10.80 -5.67 1.49
N ILE A 71 10.60 -5.71 0.17
CA ILE A 71 9.35 -5.25 -0.45
C ILE A 71 8.22 -6.24 -0.17
N PHE A 72 8.51 -7.52 -0.32
CA PHE A 72 7.56 -8.61 -0.17
C PHE A 72 8.09 -9.67 0.79
N THR A 73 7.19 -10.30 1.54
CA THR A 73 7.51 -11.45 2.41
C THR A 73 7.01 -12.72 1.72
N ASN A 74 7.95 -13.58 1.30
CA ASN A 74 7.64 -14.79 0.53
C ASN A 74 7.37 -16.03 1.40
N ARG A 75 7.64 -15.97 2.72
CA ARG A 75 7.50 -17.11 3.64
C ARG A 75 6.23 -16.96 4.47
N THR A 76 5.08 -17.22 3.86
CA THR A 76 3.78 -17.14 4.54
C THR A 76 3.15 -18.53 4.64
N PRO A 77 2.42 -18.84 5.74
CA PRO A 77 1.73 -20.12 5.88
C PRO A 77 0.68 -20.39 4.79
N THR A 78 0.16 -19.33 4.16
CA THR A 78 -0.88 -19.39 3.14
C THR A 78 -0.32 -19.54 1.72
N GLY A 79 1.00 -19.43 1.53
CA GLY A 79 1.64 -19.45 0.22
C GLY A 79 1.49 -18.16 -0.61
N PHE A 80 0.75 -17.17 -0.11
CA PHE A 80 0.57 -15.88 -0.77
C PHE A 80 1.70 -14.90 -0.47
N ILE A 81 2.06 -14.09 -1.46
CA ILE A 81 3.04 -13.01 -1.31
C ILE A 81 2.41 -11.89 -0.49
N ARG A 82 3.02 -11.55 0.66
CA ARG A 82 2.52 -10.45 1.51
C ARG A 82 3.34 -9.17 1.29
N PRO A 83 2.70 -8.06 0.87
CA PRO A 83 3.40 -6.79 0.70
C PRO A 83 3.78 -6.20 2.06
N LYS A 84 4.99 -5.65 2.18
CA LYS A 84 5.30 -4.71 3.26
C LYS A 84 4.68 -3.36 2.90
N PRO A 85 3.89 -2.76 3.79
CA PRO A 85 2.95 -1.70 3.41
C PRO A 85 3.62 -0.48 2.80
N ILE A 86 4.79 -0.06 3.30
CA ILE A 86 5.45 1.16 2.82
C ILE A 86 6.31 0.87 1.60
N GLU A 87 7.11 -0.20 1.65
CA GLU A 87 8.05 -0.58 0.60
C GLU A 87 7.32 -0.98 -0.68
N ALA A 88 6.28 -1.82 -0.57
CA ALA A 88 5.49 -2.24 -1.73
C ALA A 88 4.67 -1.09 -2.32
N MET A 89 4.11 -0.23 -1.48
CA MET A 89 3.42 0.99 -1.94
C MET A 89 4.36 1.91 -2.72
N LEU A 90 5.55 2.21 -2.19
CA LEU A 90 6.56 3.02 -2.88
C LEU A 90 6.98 2.38 -4.21
N PHE A 91 7.25 1.07 -4.21
CA PHE A 91 7.63 0.35 -5.42
C PHE A 91 6.57 0.49 -6.53
N MET A 92 5.29 0.26 -6.20
CA MET A 92 4.19 0.42 -7.16
C MET A 92 3.99 1.88 -7.58
N ALA A 93 4.14 2.85 -6.65
CA ALA A 93 4.03 4.28 -6.95
C ALA A 93 5.13 4.80 -7.89
N ILE A 94 6.35 4.26 -7.78
CA ILE A 94 7.45 4.56 -8.71
C ILE A 94 7.10 4.04 -10.10
N ILE A 95 6.64 2.79 -10.22
CA ILE A 95 6.24 2.23 -11.52
C ILE A 95 5.09 3.04 -12.13
N PHE A 96 4.09 3.40 -11.33
CA PHE A 96 3.00 4.29 -11.73
C PHE A 96 3.53 5.59 -12.34
N ASN A 97 4.38 6.33 -11.62
CA ASN A 97 4.87 7.62 -12.09
C ASN A 97 5.78 7.50 -13.33
N LEU A 98 6.64 6.48 -13.40
CA LEU A 98 7.46 6.23 -14.59
C LEU A 98 6.60 5.92 -15.82
N LEU A 99 5.57 5.08 -15.68
CA LEU A 99 4.65 4.77 -16.77
C LEU A 99 3.79 5.97 -17.16
N ARG A 100 3.33 6.78 -16.20
CA ARG A 100 2.63 8.06 -16.48
C ARG A 100 3.51 9.04 -17.25
N MET A 101 4.78 9.14 -16.90
CA MET A 101 5.75 9.98 -17.61
C MET A 101 5.91 9.51 -19.06
N ILE A 102 6.13 8.20 -19.27
CA ILE A 102 6.27 7.61 -20.62
C ILE A 102 5.00 7.84 -21.45
N GLN A 103 3.83 7.56 -20.87
CA GLN A 103 2.54 7.77 -21.55
C GLN A 103 2.33 9.24 -21.95
N ALA A 104 2.64 10.18 -21.06
CA ALA A 104 2.52 11.60 -21.34
C ALA A 104 3.48 12.05 -22.46
N ILE A 105 4.72 11.53 -22.49
CA ILE A 105 5.67 11.78 -23.58
C ILE A 105 5.11 11.28 -24.91
N ILE A 106 4.56 10.06 -24.96
CA ILE A 106 3.97 9.48 -26.17
C ILE A 106 2.84 10.36 -26.71
N ILE A 107 1.96 10.86 -25.83
CA ILE A 107 0.85 11.72 -26.23
C ILE A 107 1.33 13.11 -26.71
N VAL A 108 2.29 13.74 -26.02
CA VAL A 108 2.80 15.07 -26.39
C VAL A 108 3.61 15.04 -27.69
N THR A 109 4.39 13.98 -27.91
CA THR A 109 5.23 13.83 -29.11
C THR A 109 4.50 13.19 -30.28
N ASP A 110 3.28 12.72 -30.06
CA ASP A 110 2.50 11.94 -31.02
C ASP A 110 3.22 10.67 -31.54
N ALA A 111 4.25 10.18 -30.84
CA ALA A 111 5.20 9.17 -31.35
C ALA A 111 4.57 7.81 -31.73
N ALA A 112 3.42 7.46 -31.16
CA ALA A 112 2.70 6.22 -31.47
C ALA A 112 1.20 6.51 -31.70
N PRO A 113 0.77 6.88 -32.92
CA PRO A 113 -0.61 7.31 -33.22
C PRO A 113 -1.64 6.17 -33.21
N ASN A 114 -1.24 4.94 -32.93
CA ASN A 114 -2.16 3.81 -32.87
C ASN A 114 -3.11 3.95 -31.64
N PRO A 115 -4.45 4.03 -31.84
CA PRO A 115 -5.41 4.25 -30.77
C PRO A 115 -5.48 3.08 -29.78
N THR A 116 -5.27 1.84 -30.26
CA THR A 116 -5.22 0.63 -29.42
C THR A 116 -4.07 0.69 -28.43
N PHE A 117 -2.88 1.03 -28.91
CA PHE A 117 -1.71 1.17 -28.04
C PHE A 117 -1.88 2.33 -27.06
N ARG A 118 -2.39 3.47 -27.50
CA ARG A 118 -2.62 4.64 -26.62
C ARG A 118 -3.65 4.36 -25.53
N SER A 119 -4.75 3.69 -25.87
CA SER A 119 -5.76 3.26 -24.92
C SER A 119 -5.13 2.39 -23.83
N PHE A 120 -4.37 1.36 -24.23
CA PHE A 120 -3.70 0.46 -23.29
C PHE A 120 -2.67 1.19 -22.42
N MET A 121 -1.79 1.99 -23.03
CA MET A 121 -0.76 2.74 -22.32
C MET A 121 -1.32 3.82 -21.39
N TYR A 122 -2.53 4.32 -21.67
CA TYR A 122 -3.24 5.23 -20.78
C TYR A 122 -3.71 4.53 -19.51
N GLU A 123 -4.14 3.26 -19.60
CA GLU A 123 -4.73 2.50 -18.50
C GLU A 123 -3.71 1.79 -17.61
N ILE A 124 -2.61 1.30 -18.19
CA ILE A 124 -1.60 0.52 -17.45
C ILE A 124 -1.01 1.24 -16.23
N PRO A 125 -0.69 2.56 -16.25
CA PRO A 125 -0.12 3.20 -15.07
C PRO A 125 -1.11 3.15 -13.92
N TRP A 126 -2.39 3.46 -14.16
CA TRP A 126 -3.43 3.50 -13.12
C TRP A 126 -3.56 2.18 -12.35
N GLN A 127 -3.28 1.04 -13.00
CA GLN A 127 -3.27 -0.28 -12.34
C GLN A 127 -2.21 -0.35 -11.23
N PHE A 128 -1.02 0.21 -11.47
CA PHE A 128 0.03 0.35 -10.46
C PHE A 128 -0.32 1.38 -9.39
N GLY A 129 -1.01 2.47 -9.74
CA GLY A 129 -1.49 3.47 -8.79
C GLY A 129 -2.49 2.87 -7.78
N LEU A 130 -3.48 2.13 -8.27
CA LEU A 130 -4.42 1.37 -7.42
C LEU A 130 -3.67 0.29 -6.61
N GLY A 131 -2.74 -0.42 -7.25
CA GLY A 131 -1.88 -1.42 -6.63
C GLY A 131 -1.08 -0.86 -5.44
N ALA A 132 -0.57 0.37 -5.53
CA ALA A 132 0.15 1.02 -4.43
C ALA A 132 -0.71 1.16 -3.17
N PHE A 133 -1.94 1.67 -3.32
CA PHE A 133 -2.86 1.80 -2.18
C PHE A 133 -3.37 0.46 -1.68
N ALA A 134 -3.61 -0.51 -2.56
CA ALA A 134 -3.95 -1.88 -2.16
C ALA A 134 -2.83 -2.51 -1.32
N CYS A 135 -1.57 -2.46 -1.79
CA CYS A 135 -0.41 -2.95 -1.05
C CYS A 135 -0.26 -2.30 0.32
N TYR A 136 -0.54 -1.00 0.44
CA TYR A 136 -0.50 -0.30 1.71
C TYR A 136 -1.55 -0.83 2.70
N VAL A 137 -2.82 -0.88 2.29
CA VAL A 137 -3.94 -1.29 3.16
C VAL A 137 -3.78 -2.74 3.60
N PHE A 138 -3.50 -3.64 2.66
CA PHE A 138 -3.34 -5.05 2.96
C PHE A 138 -2.04 -5.33 3.73
N GLY A 139 -0.96 -4.61 3.44
CA GLY A 139 0.28 -4.70 4.21
C GLY A 139 0.09 -4.29 5.68
N ILE A 140 -0.72 -3.25 5.94
CA ILE A 140 -1.11 -2.87 7.30
C ILE A 140 -1.97 -3.96 7.94
N ALA A 141 -2.97 -4.48 7.22
CA ALA A 141 -3.84 -5.53 7.74
C ALA A 141 -3.03 -6.76 8.18
N HIS A 142 -2.04 -7.18 7.39
CA HIS A 142 -1.13 -8.27 7.76
C HIS A 142 -0.24 -7.93 8.95
N THR A 143 0.32 -6.71 9.00
CA THR A 143 1.16 -6.30 10.13
C THR A 143 0.36 -6.28 11.44
N VAL A 144 -0.88 -5.79 11.40
CA VAL A 144 -1.80 -5.82 12.54
C VAL A 144 -2.13 -7.26 12.93
N ALA A 145 -2.36 -8.13 11.95
CA ALA A 145 -2.63 -9.56 12.15
C ALA A 145 -1.55 -10.25 12.97
N ASP A 146 -0.29 -9.99 12.60
CA ASP A 146 0.87 -10.61 13.23
C ASP A 146 1.13 -10.04 14.64
N SER A 147 0.82 -8.75 14.87
CA SER A 147 1.04 -8.08 16.16
C SER A 147 0.02 -8.43 17.25
N SER A 148 -1.23 -8.76 16.90
CA SER A 148 -2.26 -9.08 17.88
C SER A 148 -3.39 -9.94 17.30
N LYS A 149 -3.44 -11.20 17.75
CA LYS A 149 -4.51 -12.15 17.36
C LYS A 149 -5.90 -11.66 17.75
N THR A 150 -6.04 -11.00 18.90
CA THR A 150 -7.33 -10.49 19.38
C THR A 150 -7.86 -9.38 18.47
N ILE A 151 -7.00 -8.41 18.15
CA ILE A 151 -7.34 -7.31 17.23
C ILE A 151 -7.67 -7.84 15.85
N TYR A 152 -6.87 -8.80 15.41
CA TYR A 152 -7.04 -9.45 14.12
C TYR A 152 -8.40 -10.13 13.98
N SER A 153 -8.77 -10.98 14.96
CA SER A 153 -10.06 -11.68 14.96
C SER A 153 -11.28 -10.75 14.93
N ALA A 154 -11.14 -9.53 15.47
CA ALA A 154 -12.17 -8.50 15.43
C ALA A 154 -12.25 -7.74 14.09
N MET A 155 -11.18 -7.79 13.28
CA MET A 155 -11.13 -7.14 11.97
C MET A 155 -11.46 -8.11 10.85
N PHE A 156 -10.92 -9.33 10.90
CA PHE A 156 -11.06 -10.34 9.87
C PHE A 156 -11.17 -11.73 10.48
N SER A 157 -12.16 -12.50 10.04
CA SER A 157 -12.39 -13.85 10.54
C SER A 157 -11.35 -14.86 10.02
N SER A 158 -10.69 -14.59 8.88
CA SER A 158 -9.74 -15.54 8.27
C SER A 158 -8.64 -14.83 7.47
N PRO A 159 -7.35 -15.18 7.66
CA PRO A 159 -6.20 -14.62 6.92
C PRO A 159 -6.22 -14.94 5.43
N LEU A 160 -6.73 -16.12 5.07
CA LEU A 160 -6.89 -16.50 3.67
C LEU A 160 -7.83 -15.54 2.92
N ARG A 161 -8.87 -15.01 3.59
CA ARG A 161 -9.80 -14.05 2.95
C ARG A 161 -9.11 -12.72 2.62
N ILE A 162 -8.21 -12.26 3.47
CA ILE A 162 -7.44 -11.03 3.21
C ILE A 162 -6.45 -11.26 2.07
N ASP A 163 -5.76 -12.40 2.08
CA ASP A 163 -4.79 -12.75 1.02
C ASP A 163 -5.50 -12.83 -0.35
N ILE A 164 -6.68 -13.46 -0.42
CA ILE A 164 -7.50 -13.52 -1.64
C ILE A 164 -7.95 -12.11 -2.05
N LEU A 165 -8.49 -11.31 -1.11
CA LEU A 165 -8.98 -9.98 -1.41
C LEU A 165 -7.86 -9.06 -1.91
N SER A 166 -6.69 -9.12 -1.26
CA SER A 166 -5.49 -8.39 -1.67
C SER A 166 -5.05 -8.78 -3.07
N THR A 167 -5.00 -10.09 -3.35
CA THR A 167 -4.62 -10.60 -4.67
C THR A 167 -5.62 -10.12 -5.72
N THR A 168 -6.92 -10.22 -5.46
CA THR A 168 -7.97 -9.78 -6.38
C THR A 168 -7.88 -8.28 -6.69
N PHE A 169 -7.69 -7.41 -5.70
CA PHE A 169 -7.56 -5.97 -5.94
C PHE A 169 -6.30 -5.60 -6.73
N ILE A 170 -5.23 -6.38 -6.58
CA ILE A 170 -3.98 -6.15 -7.33
C ILE A 170 -4.09 -6.72 -8.75
N THR A 171 -4.64 -7.92 -8.96
CA THR A 171 -4.58 -8.61 -10.25
C THR A 171 -5.80 -8.37 -11.14
N MET A 172 -7.01 -8.25 -10.59
CA MET A 172 -8.22 -8.15 -11.38
C MET A 172 -8.25 -6.93 -12.33
N PRO A 173 -7.82 -5.72 -11.90
CA PRO A 173 -7.77 -4.55 -12.79
C PRO A 173 -6.83 -4.72 -13.99
N PHE A 174 -5.74 -5.48 -13.85
CA PHE A 174 -4.85 -5.81 -14.97
C PHE A 174 -5.52 -6.71 -16.00
N ILE A 175 -6.52 -7.49 -15.60
CA ILE A 175 -7.24 -8.37 -16.52
C ILE A 175 -8.39 -7.60 -17.16
N THR A 176 -9.32 -7.10 -16.35
CA THR A 176 -10.56 -6.49 -16.86
C THR A 176 -10.31 -5.20 -17.62
N ASN A 177 -9.52 -4.27 -17.07
CA ASN A 177 -9.34 -2.97 -17.70
C ASN A 177 -8.48 -3.06 -18.96
N ASN A 178 -7.46 -3.91 -19.00
CA ASN A 178 -6.67 -4.10 -20.22
C ASN A 178 -7.49 -4.74 -21.34
N ILE A 179 -8.35 -5.72 -21.03
CA ILE A 179 -9.25 -6.32 -22.03
C ILE A 179 -10.18 -5.25 -22.61
N CYS A 180 -10.85 -4.46 -21.75
CA CYS A 180 -11.75 -3.41 -22.22
C CYS A 180 -11.03 -2.32 -23.01
N SER A 181 -9.84 -1.90 -22.55
CA SER A 181 -9.04 -0.84 -23.17
C SER A 181 -8.54 -1.22 -24.55
N ILE A 182 -8.02 -2.45 -24.71
CA ILE A 182 -7.54 -2.98 -25.99
C ILE A 182 -8.73 -3.19 -26.93
N ALA A 183 -9.83 -3.77 -26.45
CA ALA A 183 -11.03 -3.97 -27.26
C ALA A 183 -11.59 -2.63 -27.76
N ALA A 184 -11.71 -1.63 -26.88
CA ALA A 184 -12.15 -0.29 -27.25
C ALA A 184 -11.28 0.32 -28.35
N GLY A 185 -9.96 0.18 -28.24
CA GLY A 185 -9.02 0.63 -29.26
C GLY A 185 -9.18 -0.06 -30.62
N ILE A 186 -9.31 -1.39 -30.63
CA ILE A 186 -9.47 -2.18 -31.86
C ILE A 186 -10.77 -1.81 -32.58
N TYR A 187 -11.88 -1.70 -31.85
CA TYR A 187 -13.16 -1.33 -32.44
C TYR A 187 -13.17 0.11 -32.94
N ALA A 188 -12.50 1.02 -32.23
CA ALA A 188 -12.34 2.40 -32.67
C ALA A 188 -11.51 2.50 -33.96
N GLU A 189 -10.45 1.70 -34.09
CA GLU A 189 -9.63 1.64 -35.31
C GLU A 189 -10.41 1.11 -36.53
N ARG A 190 -11.43 0.26 -36.30
CA ARG A 190 -12.34 -0.25 -37.34
C ARG A 190 -13.47 0.71 -37.72
N GLY A 191 -13.60 1.85 -37.04
CA GLY A 191 -14.73 2.77 -37.20
C GLY A 191 -16.03 2.27 -36.58
N GLU A 192 -15.98 1.26 -35.70
CA GLU A 192 -17.13 0.73 -34.96
C GLU A 192 -17.31 1.50 -33.64
N ASP A 193 -17.50 2.82 -33.74
CA ASP A 193 -17.48 3.78 -32.61
C ASP A 193 -18.46 3.41 -31.48
N TYR A 194 -19.63 2.85 -31.83
CA TYR A 194 -20.63 2.42 -30.84
C TYR A 194 -20.09 1.32 -29.92
N ILE A 195 -19.43 0.30 -30.48
CA ILE A 195 -18.89 -0.83 -29.69
C ILE A 195 -17.68 -0.36 -28.88
N ALA A 196 -16.83 0.50 -29.47
CA ALA A 196 -15.72 1.12 -28.75
C ALA A 196 -16.19 1.93 -27.53
N GLY A 197 -17.30 2.66 -27.68
CA GLY A 197 -17.96 3.38 -26.59
C GLY A 197 -18.44 2.46 -25.47
N GLN A 198 -19.06 1.32 -25.79
CA GLN A 198 -19.52 0.34 -24.80
C GLN A 198 -18.37 -0.24 -23.97
N PHE A 199 -17.26 -0.62 -24.61
CA PHE A 199 -16.08 -1.10 -23.88
C PHE A 199 -15.46 -0.01 -23.01
N THR A 200 -15.43 1.23 -23.49
CA THR A 200 -14.95 2.39 -22.72
C THR A 200 -15.82 2.66 -21.49
N HIS A 201 -17.15 2.62 -21.62
CA HIS A 201 -18.06 2.75 -20.48
C HIS A 201 -17.89 1.61 -19.48
N ALA A 202 -17.82 0.37 -19.95
CA ALA A 202 -17.60 -0.80 -19.09
C ALA A 202 -16.29 -0.68 -18.29
N GLN A 203 -15.21 -0.24 -18.95
CA GLN A 203 -13.92 0.00 -18.32
C GLN A 203 -14.03 1.01 -17.16
N TYR A 204 -14.76 2.11 -17.34
CA TYR A 204 -14.91 3.12 -16.29
C TYR A 204 -15.86 2.70 -15.17
N TYR A 205 -16.84 1.86 -15.45
CA TYR A 205 -17.61 1.22 -14.38
C TYR A 205 -16.74 0.27 -13.56
N PHE A 206 -15.88 -0.53 -14.19
CA PHE A 206 -14.92 -1.37 -13.46
C PHE A 206 -13.98 -0.53 -12.59
N TRP A 207 -13.41 0.54 -13.15
CA TRP A 207 -12.59 1.47 -12.38
C TRP A 207 -13.33 2.09 -11.19
N THR A 208 -14.57 2.55 -11.41
CA THR A 208 -15.41 3.11 -10.34
C THR A 208 -15.63 2.09 -9.22
N ILE A 209 -15.91 0.83 -9.57
CA ILE A 209 -16.08 -0.27 -8.60
C ILE A 209 -14.76 -0.53 -7.85
N TYR A 210 -13.63 -0.65 -8.53
CA TYR A 210 -12.34 -0.91 -7.89
C TYR A 210 -11.90 0.23 -6.97
N CYS A 211 -11.93 1.47 -7.45
CA CYS A 211 -11.54 2.64 -6.67
C CYS A 211 -12.50 2.91 -5.52
N GLY A 212 -13.81 2.84 -5.75
CA GLY A 212 -14.83 3.06 -4.72
C GLY A 212 -14.78 2.00 -3.61
N SER A 213 -14.69 0.72 -3.98
CA SER A 213 -14.60 -0.36 -2.99
C SER A 213 -13.28 -0.35 -2.22
N LEU A 214 -12.14 -0.09 -2.89
CA LEU A 214 -10.86 0.08 -2.20
C LEU A 214 -10.89 1.30 -1.28
N GLY A 215 -11.41 2.44 -1.74
CA GLY A 215 -11.58 3.65 -0.95
C GLY A 215 -12.41 3.42 0.32
N PHE A 216 -13.50 2.66 0.22
CA PHE A 216 -14.29 2.26 1.38
C PHE A 216 -13.50 1.36 2.34
N MET A 217 -12.72 0.41 1.82
CA MET A 217 -11.85 -0.46 2.61
C MET A 217 -10.76 0.34 3.34
N ILE A 218 -10.12 1.31 2.69
CA ILE A 218 -9.12 2.21 3.31
C ILE A 218 -9.76 2.96 4.46
N LEU A 219 -10.91 3.59 4.22
CA LEU A 219 -11.62 4.39 5.22
C LEU A 219 -12.01 3.53 6.44
N PHE A 220 -12.59 2.35 6.19
CA PHE A 220 -13.00 1.43 7.24
C PHE A 220 -11.80 0.93 8.07
N ALA A 221 -10.75 0.45 7.39
CA ALA A 221 -9.53 0.00 8.04
C ALA A 221 -8.87 1.14 8.82
N GLY A 222 -8.91 2.36 8.29
CA GLY A 222 -8.35 3.55 8.92
C GLY A 222 -9.05 3.93 10.20
N ILE A 223 -10.37 4.07 10.16
CA ILE A 223 -11.15 4.37 11.35
C ILE A 223 -10.89 3.33 12.45
N LYS A 224 -10.87 2.04 12.10
CA LYS A 224 -10.57 0.97 13.07
C LYS A 224 -9.14 1.07 13.63
N LEU A 225 -8.14 1.25 12.77
CA LEU A 225 -6.74 1.37 13.17
C LEU A 225 -6.51 2.58 14.08
N LEU A 226 -7.15 3.72 13.79
CA LEU A 226 -7.03 4.94 14.59
C LEU A 226 -7.68 4.80 15.97
N ARG A 227 -8.84 4.15 16.06
CA ARG A 227 -9.49 3.84 17.34
C ARG A 227 -8.59 2.96 18.20
N LEU A 228 -8.01 1.92 17.59
CA LEU A 228 -7.14 0.99 18.29
C LEU A 228 -5.85 1.65 18.78
N LEU A 229 -5.20 2.42 17.91
CA LEU A 229 -3.98 3.14 18.26
C LEU A 229 -4.24 4.19 19.34
N GLY A 230 -5.41 4.85 19.31
CA GLY A 230 -5.84 5.74 20.38
C GLY A 230 -6.01 5.03 21.72
N HIS A 231 -6.52 3.80 21.73
CA HIS A 231 -6.64 3.00 22.95
C HIS A 231 -5.27 2.58 23.50
N HIS A 232 -4.38 2.06 22.65
CA HIS A 232 -3.02 1.68 23.07
C HIS A 232 -2.18 2.87 23.54
N LEU A 233 -2.31 4.03 22.89
CA LEU A 233 -1.60 5.25 23.31
C LEU A 233 -2.06 5.73 24.69
N ARG A 234 -3.35 5.60 25.02
CA ARG A 234 -3.85 5.92 26.37
C ARG A 234 -3.28 4.95 27.41
N MET A 235 -3.19 3.66 27.08
CA MET A 235 -2.64 2.65 27.97
C MET A 235 -1.10 2.79 28.16
N GLN A 236 -0.37 3.24 27.14
CA GLN A 236 1.08 3.44 27.20
C GLN A 236 1.51 4.82 27.72
N HIS A 237 0.58 5.74 27.96
CA HIS A 237 0.89 7.07 28.49
C HIS A 237 1.63 6.99 29.84
N ASP A 238 1.48 5.89 30.57
CA ASP A 238 2.19 5.61 31.83
C ASP A 238 3.70 5.35 31.64
N LEU A 239 4.16 5.09 30.41
CA LEU A 239 5.55 4.82 30.04
C LEU A 239 6.14 6.02 29.25
N ARG A 240 6.49 7.08 30.00
CA ARG A 240 6.77 8.46 29.54
C ARG A 240 7.82 8.65 28.43
N THR A 241 8.70 7.69 28.15
CA THR A 241 9.90 7.90 27.30
C THR A 241 9.71 7.64 25.80
N ASN A 242 8.58 7.06 25.35
CA ASN A 242 8.38 6.70 23.93
C ASN A 242 7.20 7.39 23.23
N ILE A 243 6.50 8.30 23.91
CA ILE A 243 5.24 8.90 23.41
C ILE A 243 5.42 9.67 22.09
N ALA A 244 6.51 10.43 21.94
CA ALA A 244 6.74 11.27 20.77
C ALA A 244 6.95 10.45 19.47
N LYS A 245 7.66 9.32 19.56
CA LYS A 245 7.90 8.44 18.40
C LYS A 245 6.60 7.80 17.92
N ILE A 246 5.79 7.29 18.84
CA ILE A 246 4.52 6.62 18.52
C ILE A 246 3.50 7.61 17.96
N LYS A 247 3.41 8.83 18.52
CA LYS A 247 2.53 9.89 18.00
C LYS A 247 2.88 10.25 16.55
N THR A 248 4.17 10.28 16.22
CA THR A 248 4.63 10.57 14.86
C THR A 248 4.30 9.43 13.89
N GLY A 249 4.56 8.17 14.28
CA GLY A 249 4.18 7.01 13.46
C GLY A 249 2.67 6.99 13.17
N SER A 250 1.85 7.27 14.18
CA SER A 250 0.41 7.44 14.04
C SER A 250 0.02 8.53 13.04
N LEU A 251 0.68 9.68 13.10
CA LEU A 251 0.39 10.81 12.22
C LEU A 251 0.70 10.47 10.76
N LYS A 252 1.83 9.81 10.47
CA LYS A 252 2.17 9.39 9.10
C LYS A 252 1.09 8.49 8.50
N VAL A 253 0.68 7.48 9.27
CA VAL A 253 -0.37 6.56 8.85
C VAL A 253 -1.67 7.31 8.58
N LYS A 254 -2.08 8.23 9.47
CA LYS A 254 -3.27 9.09 9.26
C LYS A 254 -3.22 9.86 7.95
N ILE A 255 -2.08 10.50 7.66
CA ILE A 255 -1.92 11.32 6.46
C ILE A 255 -2.03 10.43 5.21
N ILE A 256 -1.29 9.32 5.14
CA ILE A 256 -1.33 8.40 3.99
C ILE A 256 -2.74 7.86 3.77
N MET A 257 -3.44 7.49 4.84
CA MET A 257 -4.82 6.99 4.74
C MET A 257 -5.81 8.06 4.28
N LEU A 258 -5.69 9.29 4.77
CA LEU A 258 -6.53 10.40 4.34
C LEU A 258 -6.28 10.72 2.86
N VAL A 259 -5.02 10.84 2.44
CA VAL A 259 -4.64 11.10 1.04
C VAL A 259 -5.17 10.00 0.13
N GLY A 260 -4.94 8.73 0.47
CA GLY A 260 -5.42 7.60 -0.32
C GLY A 260 -6.95 7.54 -0.40
N CYS A 261 -7.65 7.84 0.70
CA CYS A 261 -9.11 7.90 0.69
C CYS A 261 -9.62 9.02 -0.22
N VAL A 262 -9.12 10.24 -0.06
CA VAL A 262 -9.56 11.40 -0.87
C VAL A 262 -9.28 11.16 -2.36
N CYS A 263 -8.05 10.73 -2.70
CA CYS A 263 -7.66 10.41 -4.08
C CYS A 263 -8.59 9.36 -4.70
N LEU A 264 -8.77 8.19 -4.06
CA LEU A 264 -9.61 7.13 -4.62
C LEU A 264 -11.08 7.53 -4.79
N TRP A 265 -11.64 8.31 -3.87
CA TRP A 265 -13.02 8.77 -3.97
C TRP A 265 -13.20 9.86 -5.04
N VAL A 266 -12.28 10.84 -5.11
CA VAL A 266 -12.29 11.84 -6.19
C VAL A 266 -12.17 11.15 -7.54
N PHE A 267 -11.23 10.22 -7.68
CA PHE A 267 -11.03 9.47 -8.90
C PHE A 267 -12.27 8.65 -9.27
N ALA A 268 -12.87 7.91 -8.33
CA ALA A 268 -14.09 7.14 -8.57
C ALA A 268 -15.26 8.02 -9.02
N LEU A 269 -15.42 9.22 -8.44
CA LEU A 269 -16.46 10.17 -8.84
C LEU A 269 -16.23 10.71 -10.25
N VAL A 270 -14.98 11.10 -10.57
CA VAL A 270 -14.60 11.59 -11.90
C VAL A 270 -14.81 10.51 -12.97
N LEU A 271 -14.40 9.28 -12.69
CA LEU A 271 -14.58 8.12 -13.58
C LEU A 271 -16.06 7.80 -13.83
N CYS A 272 -16.87 7.81 -12.78
CA CYS A 272 -18.31 7.58 -12.90
C CYS A 272 -18.97 8.68 -13.73
N LEU A 273 -18.63 9.95 -13.46
CA LEU A 273 -19.11 11.09 -14.22
C LEU A 273 -18.72 11.00 -15.70
N TYR A 274 -17.45 10.68 -15.98
CA TYR A 274 -16.96 10.52 -17.34
C TYR A 274 -17.61 9.32 -18.05
N GLY A 275 -17.80 8.19 -17.36
CA GLY A 275 -18.49 7.02 -17.91
C GLY A 275 -19.94 7.28 -18.29
N VAL A 276 -20.64 8.19 -17.61
CA VAL A 276 -22.04 8.55 -17.91
C VAL A 276 -22.16 9.69 -18.93
N LEU A 277 -21.28 10.69 -18.85
CA LEU A 277 -21.40 11.95 -19.61
C LEU A 277 -20.26 12.16 -20.62
N ARG A 278 -19.57 11.10 -21.05
CA ARG A 278 -18.38 11.17 -21.93
C ARG A 278 -18.56 12.14 -23.09
N ASP A 279 -19.60 11.95 -23.89
CA ASP A 279 -19.78 12.72 -25.13
C ASP A 279 -20.08 14.20 -24.84
N GLN A 280 -20.79 14.50 -23.76
CA GLN A 280 -21.09 15.87 -23.32
C GLN A 280 -19.82 16.56 -22.80
N ILE A 281 -18.96 15.80 -22.10
CA ILE A 281 -17.69 16.31 -21.57
C ILE A 281 -16.74 16.62 -22.72
N ILE A 282 -16.57 15.72 -23.68
CA ILE A 282 -15.63 15.92 -24.80
C ILE A 282 -16.03 17.11 -25.66
N ARG A 283 -17.34 17.26 -25.97
CA ARG A 283 -17.85 18.38 -26.79
C ARG A 283 -17.74 19.75 -26.13
N ASN A 284 -17.51 19.81 -24.81
CA ASN A 284 -17.38 21.07 -24.10
C ASN A 284 -15.92 21.28 -23.67
N THR A 285 -15.24 22.22 -24.31
CA THR A 285 -13.83 22.55 -24.03
C THR A 285 -13.53 22.77 -22.54
N GLY A 286 -14.41 23.48 -21.82
CA GLY A 286 -14.22 23.74 -20.40
C GLY A 286 -14.27 22.48 -19.54
N TYR A 287 -15.28 21.63 -19.74
CA TYR A 287 -15.41 20.36 -19.02
C TYR A 287 -14.32 19.36 -19.41
N ASN A 288 -13.97 19.31 -20.69
CA ASN A 288 -12.90 18.47 -21.22
C ASN A 288 -11.56 18.80 -20.54
N LEU A 289 -11.17 20.09 -20.52
CA LEU A 289 -9.95 20.55 -19.87
C LEU A 289 -9.97 20.34 -18.35
N ALA A 290 -11.09 20.65 -17.69
CA ALA A 290 -11.19 20.50 -16.23
C ALA A 290 -11.04 19.03 -15.80
N ILE A 291 -11.73 18.11 -16.47
CA ILE A 291 -11.66 16.68 -16.16
C ILE A 291 -10.29 16.13 -16.54
N SER A 292 -9.74 16.53 -17.69
CA SER A 292 -8.38 16.15 -18.10
C SER A 292 -7.33 16.56 -17.07
N ALA A 293 -7.40 17.80 -16.54
CA ALA A 293 -6.48 18.29 -15.52
C ALA A 293 -6.61 17.52 -14.19
N VAL A 294 -7.83 17.37 -13.68
CA VAL A 294 -8.08 16.64 -12.43
C VAL A 294 -7.59 15.20 -12.55
N TRP A 295 -7.98 14.51 -13.62
CA TRP A 295 -7.58 13.12 -13.85
C TRP A 295 -6.06 12.99 -14.00
N THR A 296 -5.44 13.89 -14.76
CA THR A 296 -4.00 13.82 -15.04
C THR A 296 -3.16 14.01 -13.78
N TYR A 297 -3.54 14.97 -12.92
CA TYR A 297 -2.75 15.34 -11.75
C TYR A 297 -3.07 14.56 -10.49
N ASP A 298 -4.25 13.95 -10.36
CA ASP A 298 -4.70 13.27 -9.14
C ASP A 298 -3.65 12.28 -8.61
N GLY A 299 -3.18 11.36 -9.45
CA GLY A 299 -2.19 10.36 -9.02
C GLY A 299 -0.80 10.93 -8.69
N VAL A 300 -0.34 11.95 -9.43
CA VAL A 300 0.98 12.59 -9.17
C VAL A 300 0.94 13.37 -7.85
N VAL A 301 -0.13 14.13 -7.62
CA VAL A 301 -0.32 14.88 -6.38
C VAL A 301 -0.47 13.91 -5.20
N ALA A 302 -1.26 12.84 -5.34
CA ALA A 302 -1.42 11.85 -4.27
C ALA A 302 -0.09 11.17 -3.91
N THR A 303 0.68 10.74 -4.90
CA THR A 303 1.99 10.09 -4.67
C THR A 303 3.02 11.06 -4.06
N LEU A 304 3.05 12.31 -4.51
CA LEU A 304 3.88 13.36 -3.89
C LEU A 304 3.51 13.57 -2.42
N LEU A 305 2.22 13.70 -2.09
CA LEU A 305 1.77 13.89 -0.70
C LEU A 305 2.11 12.68 0.18
N VAL A 306 2.03 11.47 -0.35
CA VAL A 306 2.44 10.24 0.34
C VAL A 306 3.94 10.24 0.61
N GLU A 307 4.77 10.57 -0.39
CA GLU A 307 6.23 10.64 -0.22
C GLU A 307 6.64 11.73 0.76
N MET A 308 6.00 12.90 0.69
CA MET A 308 6.19 13.98 1.65
C MET A 308 5.84 13.50 3.07
N ALA A 309 4.73 12.79 3.25
CA ALA A 309 4.35 12.21 4.54
C ALA A 309 5.38 11.20 5.08
N LEU A 310 6.07 10.48 4.20
CA LEU A 310 7.14 9.56 4.58
C LEU A 310 8.41 10.30 5.02
N ILE A 311 8.77 11.39 4.32
CA ILE A 311 9.93 12.25 4.62
C ILE A 311 9.76 12.97 5.97
N LEU A 312 8.53 13.36 6.34
CA LEU A 312 8.27 14.09 7.59
C LEU A 312 8.95 13.41 8.80
N ASN A 313 10.03 14.03 9.29
CA ASN A 313 10.76 13.55 10.44
C ASN A 313 10.02 13.99 11.71
N PRO A 314 9.89 13.14 12.76
CA PRO A 314 9.31 13.53 14.05
C PRO A 314 9.81 14.87 14.59
N ARG A 315 11.08 15.21 14.34
CA ARG A 315 11.66 16.48 14.80
C ARG A 315 11.09 17.72 14.10
N MET A 316 10.69 17.60 12.83
CA MET A 316 10.14 18.73 12.07
C MET A 316 8.67 19.00 12.41
N THR A 317 7.92 17.97 12.82
CA THR A 317 6.52 18.16 13.25
C THR A 317 6.43 18.90 14.58
N ALA A 318 7.42 18.71 15.47
CA ALA A 318 7.50 19.44 16.74
C ALA A 318 7.78 20.95 16.53
N SER A 319 8.58 21.32 15.53
CA SER A 319 8.86 22.72 15.21
C SER A 319 7.73 23.42 14.45
N LEU A 320 6.85 22.67 13.77
CA LEU A 320 5.73 23.23 13.01
C LEU A 320 4.55 23.70 13.87
N GLY A 321 4.61 23.63 15.21
CA GLY A 321 3.64 24.30 16.09
C GLY A 321 2.19 23.79 16.02
N VAL A 322 1.87 22.76 15.22
CA VAL A 322 0.53 22.16 15.07
C VAL A 322 0.07 21.39 16.33
N SER A 323 0.68 21.65 17.49
CA SER A 323 0.22 21.17 18.79
C SER A 323 -0.63 22.21 19.54
N GLY A 324 -0.93 23.36 18.93
CA GLY A 324 -1.78 24.40 19.50
C GLY A 324 -3.25 24.34 19.07
N VAL A 325 -3.88 23.16 18.95
CA VAL A 325 -5.34 23.13 19.10
C VAL A 325 -5.59 23.20 20.58
N SER A 326 -5.68 24.44 21.06
CA SER A 326 -6.24 24.81 22.36
C SER A 326 -7.63 24.18 22.46
N THR A 327 -7.70 23.00 23.08
CA THR A 327 -8.92 22.58 23.76
C THR A 327 -9.22 23.68 24.75
N ASN A 328 -10.14 24.58 24.37
CA ASN A 328 -10.82 25.51 25.26
C ASN A 328 -11.59 24.66 26.27
N GLY A 329 -10.88 24.13 27.25
CA GLY A 329 -11.42 23.76 28.54
C GLY A 329 -11.70 25.06 29.26
N SER A 330 -12.86 25.64 29.00
CA SER A 330 -13.47 26.67 29.83
C SER A 330 -13.74 26.05 31.20
N GLN A 331 -12.70 25.96 32.03
CA GLN A 331 -12.83 25.66 33.44
C GLN A 331 -13.19 26.97 34.13
N SER A 332 -14.46 27.35 34.00
CA SER A 332 -15.08 28.28 34.92
C SER A 332 -15.29 27.54 36.23
N ASP A 333 -14.37 27.72 37.19
CA ASP A 333 -14.70 27.56 38.60
C ASP A 333 -14.55 28.90 39.32
N PRO A 334 -15.48 29.23 40.23
CA PRO A 334 -15.57 30.54 40.86
C PRO A 334 -14.73 30.60 42.14
N SER A 335 -14.19 31.80 42.41
CA SER A 335 -14.00 32.41 43.73
C SER A 335 -13.27 31.62 44.85
N GLY A 336 -12.15 32.21 45.30
CA GLY A 336 -11.84 32.31 46.73
C GLY A 336 -10.45 31.84 47.13
N GLY A 337 -9.58 32.78 47.51
CA GLY A 337 -8.37 32.46 48.27
C GLY A 337 -7.16 33.32 47.96
N THR A 338 -7.13 34.53 48.53
CA THR A 338 -5.92 35.34 48.76
C THR A 338 -4.79 34.52 49.40
N THR A 339 -3.59 34.57 48.85
CA THR A 339 -2.35 34.68 49.64
C THR A 339 -1.20 35.25 48.79
N LEU A 340 -0.70 36.38 49.27
CA LEU A 340 0.60 37.00 48.96
C LEU A 340 1.74 36.00 49.18
N SER A 341 2.72 35.97 48.27
CA SER A 341 4.18 35.98 48.56
C SER A 341 4.94 35.81 47.23
N THR A 342 5.59 36.83 46.70
CA THR A 342 6.96 37.31 46.98
C THR A 342 7.90 36.92 45.83
N SER A 343 8.31 37.97 45.14
CA SER A 343 9.39 38.12 44.17
C SER A 343 10.63 37.28 44.47
N TYR A 344 11.17 36.57 43.48
CA TYR A 344 12.62 36.50 43.25
C TYR A 344 12.91 36.29 41.77
N ALA A 345 13.50 37.33 41.17
CA ALA A 345 14.11 37.31 39.86
C ALA A 345 15.46 36.58 39.95
N HIS A 346 15.75 35.73 38.97
CA HIS A 346 17.12 35.30 38.69
C HIS A 346 17.33 35.27 37.17
N ASN A 347 17.95 36.34 36.67
CA ASN A 347 18.64 36.40 35.39
C ASN A 347 20.12 36.09 35.66
N VAL A 348 20.66 35.02 35.07
CA VAL A 348 22.09 34.96 34.72
C VAL A 348 22.22 34.24 33.37
N THR A 349 22.90 34.93 32.46
CA THR A 349 23.24 34.58 31.10
C THR A 349 24.60 33.87 31.01
N SER A 350 24.79 33.16 29.89
CA SER A 350 26.08 32.84 29.23
C SER A 350 26.97 31.79 29.91
N ILE A 351 27.87 31.06 29.26
CA ILE A 351 28.26 30.70 27.89
C ILE A 351 29.27 29.55 28.14
N ASP A 352 29.32 28.57 27.25
CA ASP A 352 30.55 27.91 26.73
C ASP A 352 30.69 26.37 26.74
N SER A 353 31.02 25.96 25.51
CA SER A 353 31.71 24.80 24.96
C SER A 353 31.98 23.55 25.81
N ALA A 354 31.44 22.42 25.35
CA ALA A 354 31.97 21.08 25.65
C ALA A 354 32.62 20.47 24.40
N LYS A 355 33.91 20.74 24.32
CA LYS A 355 35.05 20.00 23.77
C LYS A 355 34.79 18.51 23.44
N TRP A 356 34.98 18.14 22.17
CA TRP A 356 35.20 16.75 21.73
C TRP A 356 36.71 16.49 21.71
N ASP A 357 37.21 15.74 22.68
CA ASP A 357 38.60 15.30 22.70
C ASP A 357 38.79 13.99 21.91
N LYS A 358 39.97 13.93 21.29
CA LYS A 358 40.54 12.95 20.36
C LYS A 358 40.44 11.49 20.80
N PHE A 359 40.29 10.60 19.83
CA PHE A 359 40.79 9.22 19.91
C PHE A 359 42.11 9.10 19.16
N ASP A 360 43.10 8.56 19.85
CA ASP A 360 44.47 8.39 19.42
C ASP A 360 44.65 7.28 18.36
N THR A 361 45.44 7.64 17.35
CA THR A 361 46.14 6.78 16.40
C THR A 361 47.30 6.06 17.07
N LEU A 362 47.32 4.72 17.01
CA LEU A 362 48.52 3.91 17.27
C LEU A 362 48.97 3.22 15.98
N SER A 363 50.11 3.69 15.50
CA SER A 363 50.92 3.19 14.41
C SER A 363 51.86 2.07 14.88
N HIS A 364 52.05 1.03 14.07
CA HIS A 364 53.28 0.22 14.08
C HIS A 364 53.82 0.05 12.63
N PRO A 365 55.15 0.09 12.43
CA PRO A 365 55.80 0.04 11.11
C PRO A 365 56.18 -1.40 10.69
N GLY A 366 56.49 -1.57 9.40
CA GLY A 366 56.68 -2.85 8.66
C GLY A 366 57.99 -3.60 8.94
N PRO A 367 58.75 -4.15 7.96
CA PRO A 367 58.53 -4.36 6.50
C PRO A 367 58.85 -5.81 6.01
N THR A 368 58.62 -6.15 4.72
CA THR A 368 59.59 -6.76 3.75
C THR A 368 58.95 -7.51 2.55
N LEU A 369 59.41 -7.10 1.36
CA LEU A 369 59.82 -7.82 0.13
C LEU A 369 59.02 -9.01 -0.48
N ALA A 370 58.86 -8.90 -1.81
CA ALA A 370 58.32 -9.82 -2.84
C ALA A 370 59.29 -11.03 -3.13
N PRO A 371 59.07 -12.00 -4.07
CA PRO A 371 58.29 -11.93 -5.34
C PRO A 371 57.55 -13.20 -5.86
N ALA A 372 56.78 -12.97 -6.93
CA ALA A 372 56.37 -13.81 -8.09
C ALA A 372 56.28 -15.36 -8.00
N GLY A 373 55.14 -15.91 -8.47
CA GLY A 373 55.11 -17.21 -9.16
C GLY A 373 53.78 -18.00 -9.15
N VAL A 374 53.27 -18.28 -10.36
CA VAL A 374 52.65 -19.56 -10.81
C VAL A 374 51.16 -19.88 -10.51
N VAL A 375 50.39 -19.86 -11.61
CA VAL A 375 49.37 -20.81 -12.15
C VAL A 375 48.79 -21.93 -11.28
N GLY A 376 47.45 -22.07 -11.32
CA GLY A 376 46.65 -23.27 -10.98
C GLY A 376 45.50 -22.91 -10.02
N GLY A 377 44.22 -22.99 -10.36
CA GLY A 377 43.50 -24.17 -10.86
C GLY A 377 43.00 -24.98 -9.65
N GLY A 378 41.77 -24.74 -9.17
CA GLY A 378 41.20 -25.57 -8.10
C GLY A 378 39.96 -25.00 -7.40
N ASN A 379 38.91 -25.83 -7.37
CA ASN A 379 37.65 -25.69 -6.65
C ASN A 379 37.76 -25.05 -5.25
N MET A 380 36.81 -24.17 -4.92
CA MET A 380 36.47 -23.86 -3.53
C MET A 380 34.98 -24.12 -3.27
N MET A 381 34.75 -25.17 -2.48
CA MET A 381 33.69 -25.21 -1.48
C MET A 381 33.77 -23.94 -0.63
N MET A 382 32.66 -23.22 -0.49
CA MET A 382 32.52 -22.21 0.55
C MET A 382 31.80 -22.84 1.74
N MET A 383 32.58 -22.96 2.81
CA MET A 383 32.14 -23.26 4.15
C MET A 383 31.22 -22.16 4.68
N ASP A 384 30.35 -22.66 5.53
CA ASP A 384 29.59 -22.02 6.60
C ASP A 384 30.46 -21.02 7.40
N ASP A 385 30.02 -19.77 7.51
CA ASP A 385 30.46 -18.85 8.56
C ASP A 385 29.23 -18.33 9.28
N GLY A 386 28.98 -18.96 10.43
CA GLY A 386 28.02 -18.52 11.41
C GLY A 386 28.46 -17.21 12.06
N LEU A 387 27.61 -16.19 11.91
CA LEU A 387 27.61 -15.00 12.77
C LEU A 387 26.18 -14.73 13.27
N PRO A 388 26.03 -14.32 14.55
CA PRO A 388 24.73 -14.21 15.19
C PRO A 388 23.94 -13.03 14.61
N ARG A 389 22.78 -13.33 14.04
CA ARG A 389 21.78 -12.33 13.63
C ARG A 389 21.10 -11.74 14.87
N TYR A 390 21.55 -10.56 15.30
CA TYR A 390 20.69 -9.63 16.03
C TYR A 390 20.16 -8.59 15.03
N SER A 391 18.92 -8.79 14.59
CA SER A 391 18.17 -7.83 13.78
C SER A 391 17.24 -7.05 14.70
N VAL A 392 17.69 -5.88 15.17
CA VAL A 392 16.83 -4.89 15.83
C VAL A 392 16.11 -4.10 14.75
N GLY A 393 14.92 -4.57 14.36
CA GLY A 393 14.00 -3.90 13.45
C GLY A 393 13.05 -2.96 14.19
N ALA A 394 13.58 -1.89 14.80
CA ALA A 394 12.75 -0.88 15.45
C ALA A 394 12.39 0.24 14.48
N ASP A 395 11.26 0.09 13.80
CA ASP A 395 10.31 1.19 13.58
C ASP A 395 8.95 0.58 13.19
N MET A 396 8.04 0.59 14.19
CA MET A 396 6.67 0.06 14.21
C MET A 396 6.46 -1.47 14.31
N GLY A 397 7.48 -2.22 14.75
CA GLY A 397 7.25 -3.50 15.44
C GLY A 397 6.93 -3.24 16.91
N MET A 398 5.74 -3.62 17.38
CA MET A 398 5.42 -3.65 18.80
C MET A 398 6.21 -4.79 19.45
N ASP A 399 7.40 -4.49 19.96
CA ASP A 399 8.12 -5.38 20.88
C ASP A 399 7.38 -5.39 22.23
N ILE A 400 6.51 -6.38 22.40
CA ILE A 400 5.92 -6.74 23.69
C ILE A 400 7.02 -7.41 24.51
N LEU A 401 7.57 -6.67 25.47
CA LEU A 401 8.51 -7.16 26.47
C LEU A 401 7.93 -8.37 27.23
N HIS A 402 8.64 -9.49 27.16
CA HIS A 402 8.68 -10.49 28.23
C HIS A 402 9.18 -9.79 29.50
N SER A 403 8.26 -9.42 30.39
CA SER A 403 8.60 -9.02 31.76
C SER A 403 8.92 -10.28 32.55
N ASN A 404 10.20 -10.41 32.91
CA ASN A 404 10.70 -11.44 33.80
C ASN A 404 10.03 -11.24 35.17
N LYS A 405 9.22 -12.21 35.59
CA LYS A 405 8.68 -12.32 36.96
C LYS A 405 9.84 -12.49 37.93
N GLN A 406 10.30 -11.40 38.55
CA GLN A 406 11.00 -11.50 39.82
C GLN A 406 9.94 -11.64 40.92
N TYR A 407 9.77 -12.86 41.41
CA TYR A 407 9.08 -13.13 42.66
C TYR A 407 9.96 -12.62 43.81
N SER A 408 9.58 -11.49 44.40
CA SER A 408 10.00 -11.11 45.75
C SER A 408 8.91 -11.53 46.72
N THR A 409 9.17 -12.63 47.44
CA THR A 409 8.45 -13.07 48.64
C THR A 409 8.58 -12.04 49.76
N PRO A 410 7.48 -11.56 50.37
CA PRO A 410 7.55 -10.93 51.67
C PRO A 410 7.44 -11.99 52.77
N ASP A 411 8.39 -11.85 53.68
CA ASP A 411 8.63 -12.57 54.92
C ASP A 411 7.41 -12.52 55.86
N SER A 412 7.02 -13.69 56.34
CA SER A 412 5.95 -13.89 57.32
C SER A 412 6.50 -13.70 58.74
N ARG A 413 6.03 -12.67 59.46
CA ARG A 413 6.14 -12.59 60.92
C ARG A 413 4.78 -12.48 61.58
N GLN A 414 4.58 -13.41 62.50
CA GLN A 414 3.52 -13.51 63.51
C GLN A 414 3.40 -12.24 64.35
N HIS A 415 2.17 -11.87 64.72
CA HIS A 415 1.85 -11.55 66.11
C HIS A 415 0.36 -11.80 66.40
N ASP A 416 0.16 -12.45 67.55
CA ASP A 416 -1.08 -12.90 68.16
C ASP A 416 -1.90 -11.78 68.85
N MET A 417 -3.16 -12.16 69.12
CA MET A 417 -4.05 -11.77 70.25
C MET A 417 -5.02 -10.57 70.14
N GLN A 418 -6.29 -10.95 69.88
CA GLN A 418 -7.47 -10.83 70.78
C GLN A 418 -8.24 -9.48 70.93
N PRO A 419 -9.48 -9.46 71.49
CA PRO A 419 -10.67 -9.03 70.75
C PRO A 419 -11.41 -7.83 71.38
N HIS A 420 -12.22 -7.12 70.59
CA HIS A 420 -13.36 -6.39 71.15
C HIS A 420 -14.53 -6.23 70.17
N SER A 421 -15.69 -6.07 70.80
CA SER A 421 -17.04 -6.33 70.35
C SER A 421 -17.81 -5.08 69.88
N ARG A 422 -18.86 -5.35 69.08
CA ARG A 422 -20.16 -4.65 68.94
C ARG A 422 -20.34 -3.57 67.85
N PRO A 423 -21.60 -3.34 67.39
CA PRO A 423 -21.98 -3.48 65.98
C PRO A 423 -22.51 -2.18 65.35
N THR A 424 -22.64 -2.11 64.01
CA THR A 424 -23.69 -1.33 63.33
C THR A 424 -23.77 -1.62 61.82
N SER A 425 -25.00 -1.82 61.34
CA SER A 425 -25.56 -1.51 60.01
C SER A 425 -25.19 -2.35 58.76
N PRO A 426 -26.18 -2.84 57.99
CA PRO A 426 -25.99 -3.66 56.80
C PRO A 426 -26.06 -2.83 55.50
N SER A 427 -24.97 -2.78 54.73
CA SER A 427 -25.01 -2.45 53.28
C SER A 427 -23.66 -2.71 52.60
N SER A 428 -23.26 -3.97 52.43
CA SER A 428 -22.06 -4.29 51.62
C SER A 428 -22.05 -5.70 50.98
N VAL A 429 -23.23 -6.30 50.77
CA VAL A 429 -23.33 -7.68 50.25
C VAL A 429 -22.81 -7.84 48.81
N HIS A 430 -22.66 -6.77 48.02
CA HIS A 430 -22.27 -6.91 46.62
C HIS A 430 -20.76 -6.86 46.32
N ARG A 431 -19.90 -6.44 47.25
CA ARG A 431 -18.46 -6.27 46.96
C ARG A 431 -17.64 -7.54 47.22
N HIS A 432 -18.02 -8.34 48.21
CA HIS A 432 -17.28 -9.56 48.54
C HIS A 432 -17.52 -10.72 47.56
N GLN A 433 -18.67 -10.73 46.86
CA GLN A 433 -18.96 -11.78 45.90
C GLN A 433 -18.19 -11.59 44.58
N ILE A 434 -17.91 -10.34 44.19
CA ILE A 434 -17.08 -10.02 43.01
C ILE A 434 -15.61 -10.37 43.25
N GLU A 435 -15.09 -10.18 44.46
CA GLU A 435 -13.71 -10.59 44.81
C GLU A 435 -13.56 -12.12 44.91
N GLN A 436 -14.56 -12.83 45.43
CA GLN A 436 -14.53 -14.30 45.45
C GLN A 436 -14.63 -14.91 44.05
N ASP A 437 -15.46 -14.34 43.16
CA ASP A 437 -15.57 -14.81 41.78
C ASP A 437 -14.29 -14.50 40.95
N GLN A 438 -13.63 -13.37 41.20
CA GLN A 438 -12.32 -13.06 40.58
C GLN A 438 -11.19 -13.99 41.06
N LEU A 439 -11.20 -14.38 42.34
CA LEU A 439 -10.25 -15.34 42.88
C LEU A 439 -10.48 -16.75 42.33
N HIS A 440 -11.73 -17.15 42.07
CA HIS A 440 -12.05 -18.44 41.45
C HIS A 440 -11.71 -18.50 39.96
N TYR A 441 -11.83 -17.37 39.23
CA TYR A 441 -11.43 -17.27 37.82
C TYR A 441 -9.91 -17.32 37.61
N ASN A 442 -9.13 -16.78 38.56
CA ASN A 442 -7.67 -16.89 38.55
C ASN A 442 -7.14 -18.26 38.98
N ALA A 443 -7.90 -19.03 39.77
CA ALA A 443 -7.50 -20.38 40.20
C ALA A 443 -7.75 -21.47 39.13
N THR A 444 -8.66 -21.23 38.18
CA THR A 444 -9.05 -22.20 37.13
C THR A 444 -8.33 -22.03 35.79
N SER A 445 -7.49 -20.99 35.65
CA SER A 445 -6.64 -20.75 34.47
C SER A 445 -5.23 -21.36 34.60
N GLN A 446 -5.13 -22.56 35.18
CA GLN A 446 -3.93 -23.40 35.00
C GLN A 446 -3.91 -23.96 33.57
N VAL A 447 -3.21 -23.22 32.70
CA VAL A 447 -2.89 -23.65 31.34
C VAL A 447 -1.98 -24.88 31.42
N ARG A 448 -2.51 -26.00 30.93
CA ARG A 448 -1.79 -27.23 30.59
C ARG A 448 -0.52 -26.90 29.80
N THR A 449 0.61 -27.46 30.25
CA THR A 449 1.82 -27.59 29.43
C THR A 449 1.51 -28.38 28.15
N PRO A 450 2.05 -27.99 26.98
CA PRO A 450 1.86 -28.73 25.74
C PRO A 450 2.53 -30.11 25.83
N PRO A 451 1.99 -31.15 25.17
CA PRO A 451 2.62 -32.46 25.15
C PRO A 451 3.98 -32.38 24.43
N ARG A 452 5.00 -32.96 25.05
CA ARG A 452 6.26 -33.33 24.38
C ARG A 452 5.93 -34.33 23.28
N TYR A 453 6.19 -33.96 22.03
CA TYR A 453 6.29 -34.94 20.95
C TYR A 453 7.60 -35.72 21.14
N VAL A 454 7.46 -36.96 21.57
CA VAL A 454 8.52 -37.97 21.49
C VAL A 454 8.53 -38.45 20.04
N ILE A 455 9.63 -38.20 19.33
CA ILE A 455 9.88 -38.80 18.02
C ILE A 455 10.36 -40.22 18.28
N THR A 456 9.47 -41.19 18.07
CA THR A 456 9.85 -42.60 18.00
C THR A 456 10.46 -42.86 16.62
N PRO A 457 11.64 -43.49 16.51
CA PRO A 457 12.19 -43.88 15.22
C PRO A 457 11.33 -44.99 14.64
N MET A 458 10.80 -44.81 13.43
CA MET A 458 10.11 -45.88 12.72
C MET A 458 11.12 -46.69 11.91
N ASP A 459 11.06 -47.99 12.18
CA ASP A 459 11.88 -49.04 11.63
C ASP A 459 11.79 -49.14 10.11
N GLU A 460 12.98 -49.36 9.58
CA GLU A 460 13.31 -49.91 8.29
C GLU A 460 12.75 -51.34 8.18
N GLN A 461 11.83 -51.61 7.24
CA GLN A 461 11.55 -52.98 6.82
C GLN A 461 11.26 -53.10 5.32
N GLN A 462 12.08 -53.95 4.71
CA GLN A 462 12.18 -54.31 3.30
C GLN A 462 11.07 -55.26 2.81
N GLY A 463 10.89 -55.25 1.48
CA GLY A 463 10.47 -56.40 0.65
C GLY A 463 8.97 -56.47 0.36
N HIS A 464 8.48 -56.92 -0.79
CA HIS A 464 8.97 -57.37 -2.10
C HIS A 464 7.71 -57.31 -3.04
N PRO A 465 7.82 -57.47 -4.36
CA PRO A 465 6.76 -57.17 -5.32
C PRO A 465 5.86 -58.38 -5.60
N GLU A 466 4.60 -58.13 -5.95
CA GLU A 466 3.78 -59.12 -6.66
C GLU A 466 3.02 -58.51 -7.83
N ASN A 467 3.01 -59.31 -8.90
CA ASN A 467 2.37 -59.17 -10.20
C ASN A 467 0.88 -59.53 -10.17
N TYR A 468 0.26 -59.45 -11.35
CA TYR A 468 -1.07 -59.95 -11.78
C TYR A 468 -2.24 -59.00 -11.52
N GLU A 469 -3.26 -58.87 -12.37
CA GLU A 469 -3.50 -59.10 -13.81
C GLU A 469 -4.90 -58.48 -14.06
N SER A 470 -5.18 -58.16 -15.33
CA SER A 470 -6.50 -58.00 -15.97
C SER A 470 -7.80 -58.18 -15.16
N PHE A 471 -8.77 -57.27 -15.34
CA PHE A 471 -10.06 -57.63 -15.97
C PHE A 471 -10.85 -56.39 -16.45
N SER A 472 -11.52 -56.58 -17.59
CA SER A 472 -12.27 -55.57 -18.35
C SER A 472 -13.61 -55.17 -17.73
N THR A 473 -14.13 -54.00 -18.11
CA THR A 473 -15.56 -53.88 -18.47
C THR A 473 -15.81 -52.74 -19.44
N THR A 474 -16.64 -53.08 -20.41
CA THR A 474 -17.06 -52.37 -21.62
C THR A 474 -18.22 -51.39 -21.34
N LEU A 475 -18.54 -50.58 -22.36
CA LEU A 475 -19.64 -49.61 -22.52
C LEU A 475 -19.37 -48.22 -21.92
N GLY A 476 -19.41 -47.11 -22.65
CA GLY A 476 -19.86 -46.82 -24.00
C GLY A 476 -20.42 -45.39 -24.04
N ARG A 477 -20.34 -44.76 -25.21
CA ARG A 477 -21.16 -43.61 -25.67
C ARG A 477 -20.52 -42.20 -25.58
N ASN A 478 -19.98 -41.82 -26.75
CA ASN A 478 -20.16 -40.59 -27.53
C ASN A 478 -19.85 -39.21 -26.93
N GLY A 479 -18.93 -38.52 -27.60
CA GLY A 479 -18.79 -37.05 -27.53
C GLY A 479 -17.45 -36.57 -28.09
N SER A 480 -17.23 -36.75 -29.39
CA SER A 480 -15.98 -36.45 -30.09
C SER A 480 -15.63 -34.96 -30.14
N VAL A 481 -14.38 -34.70 -29.77
CA VAL A 481 -13.53 -33.58 -30.17
C VAL A 481 -13.42 -33.55 -31.70
N ILE A 482 -13.57 -32.38 -32.33
CA ILE A 482 -13.14 -32.16 -33.72
C ILE A 482 -11.94 -31.22 -33.72
N SER A 483 -10.84 -31.80 -34.20
CA SER A 483 -9.57 -31.15 -34.50
C SER A 483 -9.64 -30.39 -35.81
N ALA A 484 -8.84 -29.33 -35.88
CA ALA A 484 -8.52 -28.56 -37.07
C ALA A 484 -7.82 -29.41 -38.14
N SER A 485 -8.20 -29.23 -39.41
CA SER A 485 -7.32 -29.18 -40.58
C SER A 485 -8.13 -29.05 -41.88
N HIS A 486 -7.54 -28.37 -42.87
CA HIS A 486 -7.93 -28.22 -44.27
C HIS A 486 -9.15 -27.33 -44.62
N LEU A 487 -8.87 -26.15 -45.20
CA LEU A 487 -9.07 -25.95 -46.65
C LEU A 487 -8.28 -24.72 -47.15
N MET A 488 -7.35 -24.97 -48.08
CA MET A 488 -6.88 -23.97 -49.03
C MET A 488 -7.99 -23.71 -50.06
N GLY A 489 -8.15 -22.45 -50.46
CA GLY A 489 -9.03 -22.04 -51.55
C GLY A 489 -8.55 -20.73 -52.14
N TYR A 490 -7.71 -20.84 -53.17
CA TYR A 490 -7.35 -19.83 -54.17
C TYR A 490 -8.51 -18.89 -54.53
N ASN A 491 -8.27 -17.57 -54.57
CA ASN A 491 -8.73 -16.77 -55.70
C ASN A 491 -7.89 -15.50 -55.91
N ASN A 492 -7.35 -15.38 -57.12
CA ASN A 492 -6.63 -14.23 -57.65
C ASN A 492 -7.63 -13.18 -58.14
N GLY A 493 -7.36 -11.91 -57.85
CA GLY A 493 -8.13 -10.78 -58.38
C GLY A 493 -7.28 -9.52 -58.43
N HIS A 494 -6.60 -9.34 -59.56
CA HIS A 494 -5.97 -8.10 -60.01
C HIS A 494 -6.88 -6.87 -59.79
N GLN A 495 -6.32 -5.76 -59.31
CA GLN A 495 -6.47 -4.47 -59.97
C GLN A 495 -5.38 -3.48 -59.53
N SER A 496 -4.50 -3.17 -60.49
CA SER A 496 -3.61 -2.02 -60.49
C SER A 496 -4.42 -0.74 -60.59
N PHE A 497 -4.06 0.31 -59.85
CA PHE A 497 -4.25 1.68 -60.31
C PHE A 497 -3.01 2.53 -60.04
N ALA A 498 -2.67 3.29 -61.06
CA ALA A 498 -1.39 3.90 -61.30
C ALA A 498 -1.22 5.23 -60.57
N LEU A 499 0.05 5.53 -60.26
CA LEU A 499 0.57 6.88 -60.13
C LEU A 499 0.45 7.62 -61.49
N THR A 500 -0.06 8.85 -61.47
CA THR A 500 0.45 9.98 -62.27
C THR A 500 -0.09 11.31 -61.73
N HIS A 501 0.84 12.26 -61.64
CA HIS A 501 0.77 13.70 -61.33
C HIS A 501 0.58 14.16 -59.89
#